data_AF-W1P621-F1
#
_entry.id   AF-W1P621-F1
#
_cell.length_a   1.000
_cell.length_b   1.000
_cell.length_c   1.000
_cell.angle_alpha   90.00
_cell.angle_beta   90.00
_cell.angle_gamma   90.00
#
_symmetry.space_group_name_H-M   'P 1'
#
loop_
_entity.id
_entity.type
_entity.pdbx_description
1 polymer ?
#
loop_
_entity_poly.entity_id
_entity_poly.type
_entity_poly.pdbx_seq_one_letter_code
_entity_poly.pdbx_strand_id
1 'polypeptide(L)'
;MKRAVAALLYGDRYAFYECGFSSGQDTLADFRGRHYFSQCYIEGAIDFIFGGAQSLYENCILQVNARPNQVINGAITANGRESDGDPSGYVFKYCEVFGTGRVYLGRAWRAFSRVIYSHCNMTDVVADVGWNSWKNSER
;
A
#
# COMPACT_ATOMS: atom_id res chain seq x y z
N MET A 1 -0.96 -14.42 9.78
CA MET A 1 -1.59 -14.59 8.45
C MET A 1 -0.56 -15.23 7.53
N LYS A 2 -1.00 -15.90 6.46
CA LYS A 2 -0.13 -16.36 5.38
C LYS A 2 -0.29 -15.42 4.19
N ARG A 3 0.74 -15.31 3.36
CA ARG A 3 0.70 -14.54 2.10
C ARG A 3 -0.30 -15.17 1.13
N ALA A 4 -1.11 -14.34 0.49
CA ALA A 4 -2.05 -14.77 -0.54
C ALA A 4 -2.29 -13.61 -1.51
N VAL A 5 -1.61 -13.64 -2.66
CA VAL A 5 -1.71 -12.58 -3.68
C VAL A 5 -3.03 -12.72 -4.43
N ALA A 6 -3.82 -11.64 -4.49
CA ALA A 6 -5.03 -11.57 -5.29
C ALA A 6 -4.71 -11.19 -6.75
N ALA A 7 -3.77 -10.26 -6.96
CA ALA A 7 -3.31 -9.87 -8.29
C ALA A 7 -1.80 -9.61 -8.32
N LEU A 8 -1.14 -10.12 -9.37
CA LEU A 8 0.27 -9.86 -9.67
C LEU A 8 0.39 -9.03 -10.93
N LEU A 9 0.97 -7.83 -10.81
CA LEU A 9 1.14 -6.88 -11.90
C LEU A 9 2.62 -6.73 -12.23
N TYR A 10 3.00 -7.18 -13.42
CA TYR A 10 4.40 -7.20 -13.88
C TYR A 10 4.62 -6.56 -15.26
N GLY A 11 3.54 -6.13 -15.93
CA GLY A 11 3.58 -5.45 -17.23
C GLY A 11 3.73 -3.95 -17.10
N ASP A 12 3.54 -3.20 -18.19
CA ASP A 12 3.57 -1.73 -18.18
C ASP A 12 2.28 -1.19 -18.77
N ARG A 13 1.83 -0.02 -18.29
CA ARG A 13 0.61 0.68 -18.71
C ARG A 13 -0.69 -0.08 -18.44
N TYR A 14 -0.78 -0.75 -17.29
CA TYR A 14 -2.06 -1.24 -16.80
C TYR A 14 -2.91 -0.09 -16.24
N ALA A 15 -4.20 -0.15 -16.52
CA ALA A 15 -5.18 0.75 -15.96
C ALA A 15 -6.37 -0.06 -15.44
N PHE A 16 -6.78 0.21 -14.21
CA PHE A 16 -7.90 -0.44 -13.55
C PHE A 16 -8.92 0.63 -13.17
N TYR A 17 -10.17 0.39 -13.53
CA TYR A 17 -11.28 1.27 -13.24
C TYR A 17 -12.33 0.46 -12.48
N GLU A 18 -12.75 0.93 -11.31
CA GLU A 18 -13.86 0.33 -10.55
C GLU A 18 -13.65 -1.17 -10.24
N CYS A 19 -12.39 -1.57 -10.04
CA CYS A 19 -12.01 -2.94 -9.74
C CYS A 19 -11.88 -3.17 -8.22
N GLY A 20 -12.11 -4.41 -7.78
CA GLY A 20 -11.89 -4.85 -6.41
C GLY A 20 -10.72 -5.83 -6.29
N PHE A 21 -9.82 -5.61 -5.34
CA PHE A 21 -8.75 -6.54 -4.96
C PHE A 21 -8.82 -6.81 -3.46
N SER A 22 -9.00 -8.07 -3.03
CA SER A 22 -9.17 -8.41 -1.61
C SER A 22 -8.41 -9.67 -1.23
N SER A 23 -7.64 -9.57 -0.15
CA SER A 23 -6.94 -10.67 0.54
C SER A 23 -6.49 -10.17 1.93
N GLY A 24 -5.70 -10.95 2.66
CA GLY A 24 -5.17 -10.57 3.99
C GLY A 24 -3.75 -9.99 3.95
N GLN A 25 -2.80 -10.76 3.44
CA GLN A 25 -1.39 -10.36 3.35
C GLN A 25 -0.93 -10.46 1.90
N ASP A 26 -0.21 -9.42 1.45
CA ASP A 26 0.34 -9.30 0.10
C ASP A 26 -0.78 -9.28 -0.98
N THR A 27 -1.90 -8.58 -0.75
CA THR A 27 -3.08 -8.57 -1.65
C THR A 27 -2.75 -8.19 -3.10
N LEU A 28 -2.15 -7.02 -3.31
CA LEU A 28 -1.84 -6.47 -4.63
C LEU A 28 -0.32 -6.38 -4.79
N ALA A 29 0.22 -7.31 -5.57
CA ALA A 29 1.63 -7.31 -5.97
C ALA A 29 1.82 -6.37 -7.17
N ASP A 30 1.85 -5.07 -6.87
CA ASP A 30 2.10 -3.98 -7.81
C ASP A 30 3.60 -3.84 -8.15
N PHE A 31 4.11 -4.83 -8.87
CA PHE A 31 5.52 -5.24 -8.82
C PHE A 31 6.45 -4.44 -9.74
N ARG A 32 6.03 -4.16 -10.97
CA ARG A 32 6.83 -3.45 -11.98
C ARG A 32 5.92 -2.79 -13.01
N GLY A 33 6.32 -1.63 -13.53
CA GLY A 33 5.64 -0.92 -14.61
C GLY A 33 4.98 0.38 -14.16
N ARG A 34 4.27 1.03 -15.08
CA ARG A 34 3.45 2.21 -14.80
C ARG A 34 1.99 1.80 -14.72
N HIS A 35 1.35 2.03 -13.58
CA HIS A 35 -0.04 1.62 -13.38
C HIS A 35 -0.92 2.77 -12.91
N TYR A 36 -2.19 2.71 -13.30
CA TYR A 36 -3.22 3.65 -12.86
C TYR A 36 -4.42 2.89 -12.29
N PHE A 37 -4.86 3.30 -11.10
CA PHE A 37 -6.05 2.76 -10.44
C PHE A 37 -7.00 3.92 -10.18
N SER A 38 -8.21 3.83 -10.72
CA SER A 38 -9.24 4.86 -10.60
C SER A 38 -10.49 4.27 -9.98
N GLN A 39 -10.95 4.82 -8.86
CA GLN A 39 -12.16 4.36 -8.17
C GLN A 39 -12.14 2.88 -7.79
N CYS A 40 -10.95 2.32 -7.54
CA CYS A 40 -10.80 0.92 -7.15
C CYS A 40 -10.99 0.73 -5.64
N TYR A 41 -11.40 -0.47 -5.26
CA TYR A 41 -11.42 -0.95 -3.88
C TYR A 41 -10.26 -1.92 -3.66
N ILE A 42 -9.44 -1.68 -2.64
CA ILE A 42 -8.28 -2.51 -2.31
C ILE A 42 -8.31 -2.84 -0.82
N GLU A 43 -8.35 -4.13 -0.49
CA GLU A 43 -8.47 -4.60 0.89
C GLU A 43 -7.28 -5.45 1.34
N GLY A 44 -6.83 -5.22 2.56
CA GLY A 44 -5.96 -6.16 3.26
C GLY A 44 -5.47 -5.67 4.61
N ALA A 45 -4.45 -6.34 5.14
CA ALA A 45 -3.90 -6.06 6.47
C ALA A 45 -2.39 -5.81 6.47
N ILE A 46 -1.62 -6.69 5.83
CA ILE A 46 -0.15 -6.68 5.89
C ILE A 46 0.41 -6.53 4.49
N ASP A 47 1.15 -5.45 4.25
CA ASP A 47 1.83 -5.14 2.98
C ASP A 47 0.90 -5.30 1.77
N PHE A 48 -0.38 -4.93 1.94
CA PHE A 48 -1.40 -5.36 1.00
C PHE A 48 -1.33 -4.64 -0.34
N ILE A 49 -0.50 -3.59 -0.46
CA ILE A 49 0.01 -3.05 -1.73
C ILE A 49 1.54 -3.06 -1.66
N PHE A 50 2.19 -3.90 -2.45
CA PHE A 50 3.65 -4.06 -2.40
C PHE A 50 4.27 -4.29 -3.77
N GLY A 51 5.57 -3.98 -3.90
CA GLY A 51 6.26 -4.03 -5.19
C GLY A 51 7.07 -2.78 -5.51
N GLY A 52 7.52 -2.66 -6.76
CA GLY A 52 8.35 -1.57 -7.26
C GLY A 52 7.78 -0.91 -8.52
N ALA A 53 6.46 -0.87 -8.69
CA ALA A 53 5.83 -0.12 -9.78
C ALA A 53 5.84 1.40 -9.54
N GLN A 54 5.62 2.17 -10.61
CA GLN A 54 5.33 3.60 -10.60
C GLN A 54 3.82 3.78 -10.76
N SER A 55 3.10 3.99 -9.67
CA SER A 55 1.63 3.86 -9.68
C SER A 55 0.92 5.05 -9.08
N LEU A 56 -0.18 5.43 -9.72
CA LEU A 56 -1.14 6.39 -9.21
C LEU A 56 -2.45 5.66 -8.85
N TYR A 57 -2.84 5.82 -7.59
CA TYR A 57 -4.12 5.39 -7.04
C TYR A 57 -4.96 6.65 -6.80
N GLU A 58 -6.03 6.84 -7.55
CA GLU A 58 -6.85 8.05 -7.52
C GLU A 58 -8.31 7.71 -7.20
N ASN A 59 -8.88 8.40 -6.22
CA ASN A 59 -10.25 8.16 -5.72
C ASN A 59 -10.49 6.70 -5.29
N CYS A 60 -9.46 5.99 -4.82
CA CYS A 60 -9.59 4.60 -4.40
C CYS A 60 -10.03 4.49 -2.92
N ILE A 61 -10.68 3.38 -2.59
CA ILE A 61 -10.93 2.96 -1.23
C ILE A 61 -9.84 1.97 -0.82
N LEU A 62 -9.15 2.26 0.28
CA LEU A 62 -8.18 1.36 0.93
C LEU A 62 -8.81 0.80 2.21
N GLN A 63 -9.36 -0.40 2.13
CA GLN A 63 -9.98 -1.08 3.27
C GLN A 63 -8.94 -1.86 4.07
N VAL A 64 -8.81 -1.50 5.34
CA VAL A 64 -7.92 -2.19 6.28
C VAL A 64 -8.70 -3.27 7.03
N ASN A 65 -8.24 -4.52 6.95
CA ASN A 65 -8.80 -5.67 7.66
C ASN A 65 -7.77 -6.29 8.61
N ALA A 66 -7.19 -5.45 9.46
CA ALA A 66 -6.17 -5.83 10.43
C ALA A 66 -6.82 -6.28 11.76
N ARG A 67 -6.06 -6.95 12.63
CA ARG A 67 -6.66 -7.45 13.89
C ARG A 67 -7.11 -6.26 14.76
N PRO A 68 -8.36 -6.26 15.29
CA PRO A 68 -8.90 -5.17 16.08
C PRO A 68 -8.34 -5.18 17.50
N ASN A 69 -7.08 -4.77 17.65
CA ASN A 69 -6.44 -4.52 18.94
C ASN A 69 -5.57 -3.26 18.84
N GLN A 70 -5.09 -2.75 19.98
CA GLN A 70 -4.31 -1.50 20.01
C GLN A 70 -2.87 -1.66 19.45
N VAL A 71 -2.45 -2.87 19.09
CA VAL A 71 -1.11 -3.16 18.59
C VAL A 71 -1.09 -2.99 17.07
N ILE A 72 -0.16 -2.19 16.57
CA ILE A 72 0.05 -2.02 15.13
C ILE A 72 0.49 -3.36 14.53
N ASN A 73 -0.33 -3.94 13.66
CA ASN A 73 -0.12 -5.31 13.18
C ASN A 73 -0.19 -5.45 11.65
N GLY A 74 -0.08 -4.33 10.94
CA GLY A 74 -0.13 -4.29 9.49
C GLY A 74 0.46 -3.01 8.91
N ALA A 75 0.51 -2.97 7.59
CA ALA A 75 0.93 -1.81 6.83
C ALA A 75 0.18 -1.83 5.49
N ILE A 76 -0.27 -0.66 5.03
CA ILE A 76 -0.94 -0.54 3.73
C ILE A 76 0.04 -0.81 2.61
N THR A 77 1.20 -0.14 2.66
CA THR A 77 2.21 -0.23 1.60
C THR A 77 3.52 -0.85 2.02
N ALA A 78 4.15 -1.57 1.08
CA ALA A 78 5.54 -1.99 1.16
C ALA A 78 6.24 -1.74 -0.18
N ASN A 79 6.56 -0.46 -0.45
CA ASN A 79 7.25 -0.07 -1.69
C ASN A 79 8.73 -0.53 -1.65
N GLY A 80 9.13 -1.13 -2.76
CA GLY A 80 10.41 -1.80 -2.97
C GLY A 80 11.39 -1.03 -3.82
N ARG A 81 11.31 0.30 -3.89
CA ARG A 81 12.28 1.13 -4.60
C ARG A 81 13.70 0.97 -4.05
N GLU A 82 14.68 0.70 -4.92
CA GLU A 82 16.04 0.31 -4.52
C GLU A 82 17.12 1.37 -4.74
N SER A 83 16.87 2.44 -5.51
CA SER A 83 17.88 3.47 -5.77
C SER A 83 17.28 4.85 -6.09
N ASP A 84 18.11 5.90 -6.07
CA ASP A 84 17.68 7.25 -6.42
C ASP A 84 17.22 7.39 -7.88
N GLY A 85 17.86 6.66 -8.80
CA GLY A 85 17.52 6.67 -10.23
C GLY A 85 16.26 5.87 -10.58
N ASP A 86 15.73 5.07 -9.65
CA ASP A 86 14.52 4.29 -9.87
C ASP A 86 13.27 5.20 -9.82
N PRO A 87 12.48 5.29 -10.91
CA PRO A 87 11.29 6.14 -10.96
C PRO A 87 10.09 5.56 -10.20
N SER A 88 10.19 4.34 -9.65
CA SER A 88 9.11 3.67 -8.92
C SER A 88 8.62 4.44 -7.69
N GLY A 89 7.43 4.11 -7.24
CA GLY A 89 6.78 4.77 -6.10
C GLY A 89 5.28 4.78 -6.26
N TYR A 90 4.59 5.00 -5.15
CA TYR A 90 3.14 5.02 -5.10
C TYR A 90 2.62 6.41 -4.73
N VAL A 91 1.62 6.88 -5.46
CA VAL A 91 0.88 8.10 -5.11
C VAL A 91 -0.58 7.72 -4.88
N PHE A 92 -1.09 8.00 -3.69
CA PHE A 92 -2.50 7.92 -3.36
C PHE A 92 -3.07 9.33 -3.33
N LYS A 93 -4.09 9.58 -4.14
CA LYS A 93 -4.67 10.91 -4.34
C LYS A 93 -6.19 10.84 -4.19
N TYR A 94 -6.74 11.64 -3.27
CA TYR A 94 -8.19 11.63 -2.97
C TYR A 94 -8.73 10.27 -2.51
N CYS A 95 -7.88 9.42 -1.93
CA CYS A 95 -8.30 8.11 -1.45
C CYS A 95 -8.91 8.19 -0.05
N GLU A 96 -9.71 7.18 0.29
CA GLU A 96 -10.23 6.98 1.64
C GLU A 96 -9.57 5.77 2.29
N VAL A 97 -9.16 5.91 3.56
CA VAL A 97 -8.54 4.85 4.35
C VAL A 97 -9.37 4.59 5.59
N PHE A 98 -10.01 3.43 5.65
CA PHE A 98 -10.84 3.01 6.77
C PHE A 98 -10.80 1.51 6.98
N GLY A 99 -11.49 1.02 8.00
CA GLY A 99 -11.59 -0.40 8.31
C GLY A 99 -11.37 -0.69 9.79
N THR A 100 -10.72 -1.80 10.10
CA THR A 100 -10.54 -2.28 11.47
C THR A 100 -9.08 -2.59 11.79
N GLY A 101 -8.69 -2.37 13.04
CA GLY A 101 -7.35 -2.64 13.55
C GLY A 101 -6.47 -1.39 13.57
N ARG A 102 -5.15 -1.59 13.57
CA ARG A 102 -4.18 -0.51 13.59
C ARG A 102 -3.01 -0.83 12.67
N VAL A 103 -2.72 0.03 11.70
CA VAL A 103 -1.70 -0.19 10.66
C VAL A 103 -0.82 1.04 10.43
N TYR A 104 0.35 0.81 9.84
CA TYR A 104 1.16 1.87 9.25
C TYR A 104 0.62 2.23 7.85
N LEU A 105 0.80 3.48 7.43
CA LEU A 105 0.67 3.91 6.03
C LEU A 105 1.59 3.11 5.09
N GLY A 106 2.75 2.75 5.60
CA GLY A 106 3.67 1.88 4.91
C GLY A 106 4.90 1.53 5.72
N ARG A 107 5.65 0.58 5.16
CA ARG A 107 6.98 0.26 5.64
C ARG A 107 7.96 0.07 4.50
N ALA A 108 9.20 0.49 4.74
CA ALA A 108 10.25 0.53 3.72
C ALA A 108 10.78 -0.88 3.43
N TRP A 109 10.19 -1.60 2.46
CA TRP A 109 10.70 -2.92 2.05
C TRP A 109 12.12 -2.83 1.48
N ARG A 110 12.44 -1.72 0.82
CA ARG A 110 13.78 -1.38 0.31
C ARG A 110 14.20 0.03 0.71
N ALA A 111 15.51 0.29 0.65
CA ALA A 111 16.15 1.47 1.26
C ALA A 111 15.72 2.83 0.68
N PHE A 112 15.14 2.84 -0.53
CA PHE A 112 14.74 4.05 -1.24
C PHE A 112 13.21 4.14 -1.41
N SER A 113 12.45 3.38 -0.60
CA SER A 113 11.00 3.33 -0.62
C SER A 113 10.36 4.71 -0.72
N ARG A 114 9.40 4.87 -1.64
CA ARG A 114 8.73 6.14 -1.92
C ARG A 114 7.22 5.95 -2.03
N VAL A 115 6.49 6.56 -1.10
CA VAL A 115 5.02 6.54 -1.07
C VAL A 115 4.53 7.93 -0.66
N ILE A 116 3.52 8.43 -1.35
CA ILE A 116 2.90 9.73 -1.10
C ILE A 116 1.40 9.52 -0.93
N TYR A 117 0.83 10.07 0.15
CA TYR A 117 -0.60 10.23 0.32
C TYR A 117 -0.93 11.72 0.22
N SER A 118 -1.81 12.09 -0.70
CA SER A 118 -2.18 13.47 -0.98
C SER A 118 -3.69 13.61 -0.99
N HIS A 119 -4.22 14.55 -0.21
CA HIS A 119 -5.67 14.78 -0.05
C HIS A 119 -6.48 13.53 0.28
N CYS A 120 -5.90 12.58 1.03
CA CYS A 120 -6.60 11.36 1.45
C CYS A 120 -7.28 11.59 2.79
N ASN A 121 -8.47 11.01 2.97
CA ASN A 121 -9.13 10.95 4.28
C ASN A 121 -8.74 9.65 4.98
N MET A 122 -8.37 9.72 6.26
CA MET A 122 -7.86 8.57 7.02
C MET A 122 -8.52 8.52 8.40
N THR A 123 -9.14 7.38 8.71
CA THR A 123 -9.68 7.11 10.05
C THR A 123 -8.56 6.72 11.03
N ASP A 124 -8.92 6.48 12.29
CA ASP A 124 -8.04 6.05 13.38
C ASP A 124 -7.40 4.66 13.19
N VAL A 125 -7.73 3.97 12.09
CA VAL A 125 -7.05 2.75 11.66
C VAL A 125 -5.58 2.98 11.33
N VAL A 126 -5.21 4.20 10.93
CA VAL A 126 -3.82 4.61 10.71
C VAL A 126 -3.21 5.02 12.04
N ALA A 127 -2.10 4.37 12.42
CA ALA A 127 -1.40 4.71 13.65
C ALA A 127 -0.76 6.12 13.57
N ASP A 128 -0.73 6.83 14.70
CA ASP A 128 -0.20 8.21 14.79
C ASP A 128 1.26 8.35 14.34
N VAL A 129 2.06 7.30 14.54
CA VAL A 129 3.46 7.23 14.09
C VAL A 129 3.59 7.18 12.55
N GLY A 130 2.51 6.80 11.85
CA GLY A 130 2.39 6.80 10.39
C GLY A 130 3.18 5.71 9.68
N TRP A 131 4.50 5.62 9.91
CA TRP A 131 5.41 4.82 9.10
C TRP A 131 6.30 3.91 9.94
N ASN A 132 6.83 2.85 9.32
CA ASN A 132 7.78 1.94 9.94
C ASN A 132 9.00 1.69 9.03
N SER A 133 10.21 1.70 9.58
CA SER A 133 11.46 1.53 8.84
C SER A 133 11.78 0.07 8.46
N TRP A 134 10.81 -0.84 8.57
CA TRP A 134 10.91 -2.29 8.44
C TRP A 134 11.83 -2.94 9.49
N LYS A 135 13.15 -2.65 9.43
CA LYS A 135 14.18 -3.17 10.34
C LYS A 135 15.39 -2.25 10.59
N ASN A 136 15.40 -1.01 10.11
CA ASN A 136 16.47 -0.08 10.49
C ASN A 136 16.02 0.77 11.68
N SER A 137 16.37 0.32 12.89
CA SER A 137 16.30 1.12 14.11
C SER A 137 17.43 2.16 14.21
N GLU A 138 18.26 2.32 13.18
CA GLU A 138 19.39 3.24 13.18
C GLU A 138 19.49 3.96 11.83
N ARG A 139 18.81 5.11 11.74
CA ARG A 139 19.24 6.30 11.00
C ARG A 139 18.69 7.52 11.71
#